data_AF-A0A950F4V0-F1
#
_entry.id   AF-A0A950F4V0-F1
#
_cell.length_a   1.000
_cell.length_b   1.000
_cell.length_c   1.000
_cell.angle_alpha   90.00
_cell.angle_beta   90.00
_cell.angle_gamma   90.00
#
_symmetry.space_group_name_H-M   'P 1'
#
loop_
_entity.id
_entity.type
_entity.pdbx_description
1 polymer ?
#
loop_
_entity_poly.entity_id
_entity_poly.type
_entity_poly.pdbx_seq_one_letter_code
_entity_poly.pdbx_strand_id
1 'polypeptide(L)'
;MLTPAEADELIGQHLQCLPIESLPLAQCAGAVLRENIYAERDQPPFDRVAMDGVALESGAVSAGRRSFRIAATLAAGDPPLTLADTAECIEVMTGAVLPAGCDSVVPVEDLTLAEGQVALAPQAQVEPWQNVHRRGSDTRQGTLPRRRRCSCPRASVCALPRSPSRLPQAWRACASRASRCSSSSRPAMSSSSPASRCSRTRCAARTCTAS
;
A
#
# COMPACT_ATOMS: atom_id res chain seq x y z
N MET A 1 30.01 -38.25 -17.32
CA MET A 1 29.64 -36.85 -17.65
C MET A 1 28.34 -36.57 -16.93
N LEU A 2 28.31 -35.55 -16.07
CA LEU A 2 27.06 -35.10 -15.45
C LEU A 2 26.27 -34.27 -16.47
N THR A 3 24.95 -34.43 -16.47
CA THR A 3 24.05 -33.53 -17.20
C THR A 3 23.93 -32.19 -16.46
N PRO A 4 23.56 -31.10 -17.16
CA PRO A 4 23.33 -29.80 -16.50
C PRO A 4 22.29 -29.86 -15.38
N ALA A 5 21.26 -30.71 -15.51
CA ALA A 5 20.23 -30.88 -14.48
C ALA A 5 20.76 -31.58 -13.22
N GLU A 6 21.56 -32.64 -13.39
CA GLU A 6 22.22 -33.32 -12.26
C GLU A 6 23.24 -32.41 -11.56
N ALA A 7 23.94 -31.57 -12.32
CA ALA A 7 24.85 -30.57 -11.77
C ALA A 7 24.10 -29.52 -10.93
N ASP A 8 22.97 -29.01 -11.40
CA ASP A 8 22.13 -28.06 -10.65
C ASP A 8 21.56 -28.67 -9.37
N GLU A 9 21.18 -29.95 -9.40
CA GLU A 9 20.68 -30.67 -8.23
C GLU A 9 21.77 -30.87 -7.17
N LEU A 10 22.97 -31.32 -7.58
CA LEU A 10 24.12 -31.48 -6.70
C LEU A 10 24.55 -30.14 -6.09
N ILE A 11 24.60 -29.07 -6.89
CA ILE A 11 24.86 -27.71 -6.39
C ILE A 11 23.80 -27.35 -5.33
N GLY A 12 22.52 -27.57 -5.63
CA GLY A 12 21.41 -27.30 -4.73
C GLY A 12 21.50 -28.02 -3.37
N GLN A 13 21.98 -29.28 -3.36
CA GLN A 13 22.16 -30.08 -2.14
C GLN A 13 23.28 -29.54 -1.23
N HIS A 14 24.29 -28.88 -1.82
CA HIS A 14 25.42 -28.30 -1.09
C HIS A 14 25.30 -26.79 -0.83
N LEU A 15 24.22 -26.15 -1.29
CA LEU A 15 23.98 -24.74 -1.01
C LEU A 15 23.59 -24.53 0.46
N GLN A 16 24.42 -23.77 1.17
CA GLN A 16 24.10 -23.31 2.52
C GLN A 16 23.19 -22.08 2.46
N CYS A 17 22.17 -22.06 3.32
CA CYS A 17 21.38 -20.85 3.52
C CYS A 17 22.27 -19.77 4.12
N LEU A 18 22.22 -18.58 3.51
CA LEU A 18 22.90 -17.41 4.05
C LEU A 18 22.30 -17.02 5.42
N PRO A 19 23.12 -16.42 6.31
CA PRO A 19 22.65 -15.96 7.60
C PRO A 19 21.57 -14.88 7.45
N ILE A 20 20.71 -14.82 8.46
CA ILE A 20 19.58 -13.91 8.54
C ILE A 20 20.05 -12.64 9.26
N GLU A 21 20.05 -11.48 8.60
CA GLU A 21 20.41 -10.19 9.19
C GLU A 21 19.22 -9.23 9.20
N SER A 22 19.00 -8.48 10.28
CA SER A 22 17.94 -7.45 10.29
C SER A 22 18.44 -6.14 9.69
N LEU A 23 17.89 -5.72 8.56
CA LEU A 23 18.26 -4.47 7.91
C LEU A 23 17.17 -3.39 8.01
N PRO A 24 17.55 -2.10 8.10
CA PRO A 24 16.62 -1.00 7.90
C PRO A 24 16.01 -1.05 6.50
N LEU A 25 14.74 -0.70 6.35
CA LEU A 25 14.00 -0.75 5.08
C LEU A 25 14.73 -0.09 3.90
N ALA A 26 15.42 1.02 4.15
CA ALA A 26 16.20 1.74 3.14
C ALA A 26 17.33 0.90 2.51
N GLN A 27 17.82 -0.12 3.23
CA GLN A 27 18.90 -1.01 2.80
C GLN A 27 18.41 -2.36 2.26
N CYS A 28 17.09 -2.57 2.25
CA CYS A 28 16.46 -3.83 1.83
C CYS A 28 16.22 -3.92 0.31
N ALA A 29 16.63 -2.92 -0.46
CA ALA A 29 16.57 -3.00 -1.92
C ALA A 29 17.47 -4.13 -2.43
N GLY A 30 16.90 -5.07 -3.21
CA GLY A 30 17.60 -6.28 -3.66
C GLY A 30 17.66 -7.43 -2.62
N ALA A 31 17.17 -7.22 -1.40
CA ALA A 31 17.04 -8.27 -0.39
C ALA A 31 15.90 -9.25 -0.73
N VAL A 32 15.96 -10.44 -0.14
CA VAL A 32 14.92 -11.47 -0.25
C VAL A 32 14.26 -11.66 1.11
N LEU A 33 12.94 -11.56 1.18
CA LEU A 33 12.21 -11.75 2.43
C LEU A 33 12.34 -13.18 2.97
N ARG A 34 12.77 -13.30 4.23
CA ARG A 34 12.85 -14.57 4.96
C ARG A 34 11.49 -15.08 5.42
N GLU A 35 10.56 -14.18 5.72
CA GLU A 35 9.23 -14.49 6.27
C GLU A 35 8.14 -13.80 5.45
N ASN A 36 6.90 -14.24 5.64
CA ASN A 36 5.74 -13.57 5.06
C ASN A 36 5.48 -12.26 5.80
N ILE A 37 5.01 -11.25 5.06
CA ILE A 37 4.54 -10.00 5.67
C ILE A 37 3.02 -10.01 5.63
N TYR A 38 2.42 -9.77 6.79
CA TYR A 38 0.97 -9.65 6.98
C TYR A 38 0.61 -8.17 7.15
N ALA A 39 -0.58 -7.78 6.70
CA ALA A 39 -1.08 -6.44 6.93
C ALA A 39 -1.46 -6.24 8.41
N GLU A 40 -0.84 -5.26 9.07
CA GLU A 40 -1.07 -4.97 10.49
C GLU A 40 -2.46 -4.39 10.77
N ARG A 41 -3.02 -3.64 9.81
CA ARG A 41 -4.33 -2.98 9.88
C ARG A 41 -5.01 -3.00 8.53
N ASP A 42 -6.31 -2.67 8.54
CA ASP A 42 -7.04 -2.41 7.32
C ASP A 42 -6.47 -1.20 6.60
N GLN A 43 -6.40 -1.29 5.27
CA GLN A 43 -5.98 -0.23 4.39
C GLN A 43 -7.10 -0.03 3.34
N PRO A 44 -7.72 1.16 3.28
CA PRO A 44 -7.66 2.25 4.26
C PRO A 44 -8.27 1.83 5.63
N PRO A 45 -7.87 2.48 6.75
CA PRO A 45 -8.31 2.11 8.10
C PRO A 45 -9.74 2.53 8.44
N PHE A 46 -10.31 3.47 7.67
CA PHE A 46 -11.68 3.96 7.78
C PHE A 46 -12.21 4.24 6.36
N ASP A 47 -13.52 4.42 6.24
CA ASP A 47 -14.15 4.82 4.97
C ASP A 47 -13.68 6.23 4.62
N ARG A 48 -12.92 6.32 3.52
CA ARG A 48 -12.26 7.54 3.09
C ARG A 48 -13.03 8.15 1.92
N VAL A 49 -13.18 9.46 1.95
CA VAL A 49 -13.68 10.25 0.82
C VAL A 49 -12.64 10.29 -0.30
N ALA A 50 -13.03 9.90 -1.52
CA ALA A 50 -12.13 9.80 -2.67
C ALA A 50 -12.02 11.09 -3.50
N MET A 51 -13.00 11.99 -3.39
CA MET A 51 -13.12 13.22 -4.19
C MET A 51 -13.65 14.37 -3.32
N ASP A 52 -13.34 15.61 -3.67
CA ASP A 52 -13.90 16.80 -3.02
C ASP A 52 -15.37 16.99 -3.42
N GLY A 53 -16.24 17.31 -2.46
CA GLY A 53 -17.66 17.49 -2.74
C GLY A 53 -18.54 17.52 -1.50
N VAL A 54 -19.74 16.97 -1.60
CA VAL A 54 -20.68 16.86 -0.46
C VAL A 54 -21.03 15.41 -0.17
N ALA A 55 -20.92 15.04 1.11
CA ALA A 55 -21.39 13.78 1.64
C ALA A 55 -22.87 13.92 2.04
N LEU A 56 -23.70 13.01 1.55
CA LEU A 56 -25.13 12.97 1.82
C LEU A 56 -25.62 11.52 1.90
N GLU A 57 -26.89 11.36 2.24
CA GLU A 57 -27.58 10.06 2.24
C GLU A 57 -28.29 9.85 0.89
N SER A 58 -27.94 8.76 0.19
CA SER A 58 -28.39 8.47 -1.17
C SER A 58 -29.90 8.21 -1.26
N GLY A 59 -30.53 7.74 -0.17
CA GLY A 59 -31.98 7.56 -0.07
C GLY A 59 -32.75 8.88 -0.20
N ALA A 60 -32.23 10.00 0.31
CA ALA A 60 -32.84 11.31 0.18
C ALA A 60 -32.88 11.76 -1.29
N VAL A 61 -31.82 11.46 -2.06
CA VAL A 61 -31.77 11.71 -3.50
C VAL A 61 -32.75 10.80 -4.25
N SER A 62 -32.82 9.53 -3.85
CA SER A 62 -33.75 8.54 -4.40
C SER A 62 -35.21 8.90 -4.15
N ALA A 63 -35.50 9.59 -3.03
CA ALA A 63 -36.81 10.14 -2.70
C ALA A 63 -37.17 11.41 -3.50
N GLY A 64 -36.29 11.86 -4.39
CA GLY A 64 -36.52 13.00 -5.28
C GLY A 64 -35.98 14.33 -4.76
N ARG A 65 -35.28 14.36 -3.61
CA ARG A 65 -34.65 15.58 -3.11
C ARG A 65 -33.39 15.89 -3.90
N ARG A 66 -33.28 17.13 -4.37
CA ARG A 66 -32.11 17.62 -5.13
C ARG A 66 -31.41 18.81 -4.50
N SER A 67 -31.99 19.40 -3.46
CA SER A 67 -31.41 20.52 -2.72
C SER A 67 -31.18 20.13 -1.27
N PHE A 68 -29.99 20.44 -0.78
CA PHE A 68 -29.52 20.13 0.57
C PHE A 68 -28.89 21.37 1.19
N ARG A 69 -29.08 21.54 2.50
CA ARG A 69 -28.40 22.60 3.26
C ARG A 69 -27.04 22.10 3.71
N ILE A 70 -25.99 22.92 3.58
CA ILE A 70 -24.68 22.58 4.14
C ILE A 70 -24.75 22.78 5.66
N ALA A 71 -24.60 21.69 6.41
CA ALA A 71 -24.59 21.71 7.88
C ALA A 71 -23.20 22.00 8.44
N ALA A 72 -22.16 21.42 7.82
CA ALA A 72 -20.78 21.53 8.24
C ALA A 72 -19.82 21.22 7.08
N THR A 73 -18.55 21.54 7.29
CA THR A 73 -17.43 21.18 6.40
C THR A 73 -16.45 20.30 7.17
N LEU A 74 -15.95 19.25 6.52
CA LEU A 74 -15.04 18.27 7.10
C LEU A 74 -13.79 18.10 6.23
N ALA A 75 -12.63 18.49 6.77
CA ALA A 75 -11.35 18.36 6.09
C ALA A 75 -10.60 17.07 6.47
N ALA A 76 -9.53 16.77 5.74
CA ALA A 76 -8.68 15.63 6.03
C ALA A 76 -7.96 15.80 7.39
N GLY A 77 -8.23 14.87 8.32
CA GLY A 77 -7.63 14.85 9.66
C GLY A 77 -8.54 15.38 10.76
N ASP A 78 -9.69 15.97 10.41
CA ASP A 78 -10.70 16.38 11.36
C ASP A 78 -11.42 15.18 12.00
N PRO A 79 -12.01 15.35 13.19
CA PRO A 79 -12.80 14.31 13.83
C PRO A 79 -14.05 13.98 12.99
N PRO A 80 -14.49 12.71 12.97
CA PRO A 80 -15.69 12.31 12.24
C PRO A 80 -16.91 13.08 12.73
N LEU A 81 -17.67 13.62 11.78
CA LEU A 81 -18.97 14.24 12.03
C LEU A 81 -20.10 13.24 11.80
N THR A 82 -21.28 13.56 12.31
CA THR A 82 -22.51 12.80 12.10
C THR A 82 -23.53 13.70 11.44
N LEU A 83 -24.17 13.21 10.38
CA LEU A 83 -25.27 13.90 9.73
C LEU A 83 -26.52 13.81 10.61
N ALA A 84 -27.06 14.96 11.00
CA ALA A 84 -28.22 15.02 11.89
C ALA A 84 -29.55 14.88 11.15
N ASP A 85 -29.64 15.39 9.92
CA ASP A 85 -30.84 15.36 9.08
C ASP A 85 -30.47 14.98 7.64
N THR A 86 -31.26 14.08 7.05
CA THR A 86 -31.21 13.70 5.63
C THR A 86 -31.51 14.86 4.67
N ALA A 87 -32.09 15.96 5.16
CA ALA A 87 -32.26 17.21 4.44
C ALA A 87 -30.97 18.02 4.27
N GLU A 88 -29.93 17.66 5.02
CA GLU A 88 -28.66 18.35 5.07
C GLU A 88 -27.56 17.55 4.38
N CYS A 89 -26.46 18.21 4.07
CA CYS A 89 -25.24 17.60 3.58
C CYS A 89 -24.03 18.16 4.32
N ILE A 90 -22.94 17.40 4.32
CA ILE A 90 -21.67 17.81 4.90
C ILE A 90 -20.69 17.97 3.74
N GLU A 91 -20.11 19.15 3.60
CA GLU A 91 -19.03 19.36 2.64
C GLU A 91 -17.80 18.58 3.09
N VAL A 92 -17.23 17.77 2.20
CA VAL A 92 -16.12 16.87 2.50
C VAL A 92 -14.97 17.10 1.52
N MET A 93 -13.76 17.07 2.05
CA MET A 93 -12.54 17.11 1.25
C MET A 93 -11.93 15.72 1.07
N THR A 94 -11.15 15.57 0.02
CA THR A 94 -10.44 14.34 -0.34
C THR A 94 -9.55 13.88 0.82
N GLY A 95 -9.71 12.62 1.22
CA GLY A 95 -8.96 12.05 2.34
C GLY A 95 -9.63 12.22 3.71
N ALA A 96 -10.73 12.97 3.81
CA ALA A 96 -11.56 13.01 5.01
C ALA A 96 -12.20 11.64 5.30
N VAL A 97 -12.60 11.46 6.56
CA VAL A 97 -13.42 10.31 6.98
C VAL A 97 -14.86 10.54 6.53
N LEU A 98 -15.53 9.49 6.04
CA LEU A 98 -16.94 9.59 5.70
C LEU A 98 -17.76 9.90 6.97
N PRO A 99 -18.58 10.97 6.98
CA PRO A 99 -19.45 11.27 8.12
C PRO A 99 -20.45 10.15 8.39
N ALA A 100 -20.76 9.90 9.65
CA ALA A 100 -21.78 8.92 10.02
C ALA A 100 -23.17 9.39 9.56
N GLY A 101 -23.93 8.50 8.93
CA GLY A 101 -25.24 8.83 8.35
C GLY A 101 -25.19 9.27 6.88
N CYS A 102 -24.00 9.49 6.31
CA CYS A 102 -23.80 9.61 4.87
C CYS A 102 -23.33 8.26 4.31
N ASP A 103 -23.74 7.94 3.09
CA ASP A 103 -23.33 6.73 2.38
C ASP A 103 -22.67 7.04 1.02
N SER A 104 -22.80 8.28 0.51
CA SER A 104 -22.30 8.66 -0.81
C SER A 104 -21.71 10.08 -0.82
N VAL A 105 -20.76 10.30 -1.73
CA VAL A 105 -20.15 11.61 -1.97
C VAL A 105 -20.40 12.05 -3.41
N VAL A 106 -21.03 13.20 -3.57
CA VAL A 106 -21.25 13.84 -4.87
C VAL A 106 -20.13 14.84 -5.11
N PRO A 107 -19.41 14.75 -6.23
CA PRO A 107 -18.25 15.58 -6.46
C PRO A 107 -18.67 17.00 -6.84
N VAL A 108 -17.81 17.98 -6.54
CA VAL A 108 -18.13 19.41 -6.72
C VAL A 108 -18.53 19.80 -8.15
N GLU A 109 -18.05 19.07 -9.17
CA GLU A 109 -18.43 19.29 -10.57
C GLU A 109 -19.93 19.06 -10.85
N ASP A 110 -20.60 18.21 -10.09
CA ASP A 110 -22.02 17.89 -10.24
C ASP A 110 -22.92 18.72 -9.28
N LEU A 111 -22.33 19.73 -8.63
CA LEU A 111 -23.00 20.56 -7.64
C LEU A 111 -23.10 22.01 -8.11
N THR A 112 -24.24 22.63 -7.80
CA THR A 112 -24.43 24.08 -7.91
C THR A 112 -24.66 24.65 -6.52
N LEU A 113 -23.76 25.52 -6.07
CA LEU A 113 -23.89 26.25 -4.82
C LEU A 113 -24.75 27.50 -5.03
N ALA A 114 -25.82 27.63 -4.25
CA ALA A 114 -26.68 28.81 -4.22
C ALA A 114 -27.02 29.17 -2.77
N GLU A 115 -26.61 30.35 -2.31
CA GLU A 115 -27.04 30.94 -1.03
C GLU A 115 -26.87 30.03 0.22
N GLY A 116 -25.79 29.22 0.27
CA GLY A 116 -25.53 28.29 1.38
C GLY A 116 -26.31 26.97 1.29
N GLN A 117 -26.98 26.72 0.17
CA GLN A 117 -27.52 25.43 -0.22
C GLN A 117 -26.75 24.85 -1.40
N VAL A 118 -26.80 23.54 -1.51
CA VAL A 118 -26.22 22.77 -2.61
C VAL A 118 -27.35 22.11 -3.37
N ALA A 119 -27.40 22.38 -4.68
CA ALA A 119 -28.30 21.73 -5.61
C ALA A 119 -27.52 20.74 -6.47
N LEU A 120 -28.01 19.50 -6.56
CA LEU A 120 -27.50 18.48 -7.46
C LEU A 120 -27.85 18.84 -8.91
N ALA A 121 -26.92 18.62 -9.84
CA ALA A 121 -27.19 18.78 -11.26
C ALA A 121 -28.35 17.86 -11.71
N PRO A 122 -29.18 18.26 -12.69
CA PRO A 122 -30.36 17.48 -13.10
C PRO A 122 -30.06 16.03 -13.52
N GLN A 123 -28.88 15.81 -14.09
CA GLN A 123 -28.36 14.52 -14.54
C GLN A 123 -27.55 13.76 -13.50
N ALA A 124 -27.25 14.36 -12.34
CA ALA A 124 -26.47 13.72 -11.29
C ALA A 124 -27.26 12.56 -10.70
N GLN A 125 -26.73 11.35 -10.83
CA GLN A 125 -27.23 10.15 -10.17
C GLN A 125 -26.33 9.86 -8.98
N VAL A 126 -26.94 9.58 -7.82
CA VAL A 126 -26.23 9.27 -6.60
C VAL A 126 -26.52 7.83 -6.23
N GLU A 127 -25.49 7.00 -6.32
CA GLU A 127 -25.56 5.59 -5.91
C GLU A 127 -24.92 5.41 -4.52
N PRO A 128 -25.38 4.45 -3.70
CA PRO A 128 -24.76 4.14 -2.42
C PRO A 128 -23.27 3.82 -2.58
N TRP A 129 -22.42 4.36 -1.69
CA TRP A 129 -20.96 4.18 -1.69
C TRP A 129 -20.23 4.77 -2.90
N GLN A 130 -20.87 5.66 -3.65
CA GLN A 130 -20.22 6.40 -4.73
C GLN A 130 -19.12 7.33 -4.19
N ASN A 131 -17.95 7.30 -4.83
CA ASN A 131 -16.77 8.10 -4.46
C ASN A 131 -16.28 7.88 -3.01
N VAL A 132 -16.57 6.72 -2.42
CA VAL A 132 -16.09 6.31 -1.11
C VAL A 132 -15.12 5.13 -1.22
N HIS A 133 -13.90 5.32 -0.73
CA HIS A 133 -12.89 4.28 -0.60
C HIS A 133 -13.09 3.55 0.73
N ARG A 134 -13.82 2.43 0.68
CA ARG A 134 -14.26 1.69 1.87
C ARG A 134 -13.09 1.12 2.67
N ARG A 135 -13.28 1.03 3.98
CA ARG A 135 -12.32 0.43 4.91
C ARG A 135 -11.93 -0.98 4.44
N GLY A 136 -10.61 -1.20 4.36
CA GLY A 136 -10.04 -2.49 4.00
C GLY A 136 -10.30 -2.93 2.55
N SER A 137 -10.63 -2.00 1.65
CA SER A 137 -10.77 -2.30 0.21
C SER A 137 -9.44 -2.70 -0.43
N ASP A 138 -8.32 -2.10 -0.02
CA ASP A 138 -7.01 -2.39 -0.60
C ASP A 138 -6.41 -3.63 0.06
N THR A 139 -6.44 -3.67 1.40
CA THR A 139 -5.93 -4.79 2.17
C THR A 139 -6.63 -4.86 3.50
N ARG A 140 -7.16 -6.02 3.85
CA ARG A 140 -7.71 -6.28 5.19
C ARG A 140 -6.61 -6.71 6.14
N GLN A 141 -6.78 -6.41 7.41
CA GLN A 141 -5.91 -6.89 8.47
C GLN A 141 -5.72 -8.42 8.37
N GLY A 142 -4.49 -8.88 8.55
CA GLY A 142 -4.14 -10.30 8.50
C GLY A 142 -4.05 -10.89 7.08
N THR A 143 -4.36 -10.10 6.04
CA THR A 143 -4.07 -10.51 4.65
C THR A 143 -2.56 -10.61 4.46
N LEU A 144 -2.11 -11.48 3.56
CA LEU A 144 -0.71 -11.68 3.15
C LEU A 144 -0.38 -10.80 1.94
N PRO A 145 -0.07 -9.49 2.11
CA PRO A 145 0.30 -8.65 0.97
C PRO A 145 1.58 -9.14 0.30
N ARG A 146 2.49 -9.80 1.03
CA ARG A 146 3.73 -10.30 0.45
C ARG A 146 4.17 -11.65 0.98
N ARG A 147 4.46 -12.54 0.04
CA ARG A 147 4.96 -13.89 0.32
C ARG A 147 6.48 -13.89 0.49
N ARG A 148 6.94 -14.82 1.31
CA ARG A 148 8.36 -15.21 1.45
C ARG A 148 8.97 -15.48 0.07
N ARG A 149 10.25 -15.14 -0.11
CA ARG A 149 11.03 -15.29 -1.37
C ARG A 149 10.62 -14.38 -2.54
N CYS A 150 9.85 -13.32 -2.31
CA CYS A 150 9.79 -12.24 -3.29
C CYS A 150 11.12 -11.47 -3.27
N SER A 151 11.90 -11.54 -4.36
CA SER A 151 12.98 -10.58 -4.58
C SER A 151 12.36 -9.19 -4.67
N CYS A 152 13.06 -8.16 -4.16
CA CYS A 152 12.59 -6.79 -4.21
C CYS A 152 13.40 -6.05 -5.29
N PRO A 153 12.97 -6.04 -6.59
CA PRO A 153 13.81 -5.49 -7.64
C PRO A 153 13.75 -3.96 -7.65
N ARG A 154 12.64 -3.38 -7.19
CA ARG A 154 12.39 -1.93 -7.06
C ARG A 154 10.98 -1.65 -6.50
N ALA A 155 10.56 -2.37 -5.45
CA ALA A 155 9.20 -2.22 -4.96
C ALA A 155 9.10 -1.00 -4.04
N SER A 156 8.32 -0.02 -4.48
CA SER A 156 7.74 1.04 -3.66
C SER A 156 7.31 0.45 -2.33
N VAL A 157 7.92 0.93 -1.24
CA VAL A 157 7.35 0.75 0.09
C VAL A 157 5.94 1.31 -0.01
N CYS A 158 4.90 0.47 0.09
CA CYS A 158 3.56 0.98 0.36
C CYS A 158 3.69 1.80 1.63
N ALA A 159 3.60 3.12 1.49
CA ALA A 159 3.70 4.07 2.56
C ALA A 159 2.52 3.82 3.51
N LEU A 160 2.72 2.96 4.50
CA LEU A 160 1.86 2.95 5.68
C LEU A 160 2.15 4.25 6.41
N PRO A 161 1.15 5.15 6.60
CA PRO A 161 1.37 6.39 7.32
C PRO A 161 1.71 6.08 8.79
N ARG A 162 3.02 6.22 9.05
CA ARG A 162 3.74 6.69 10.24
C ARG A 162 3.04 6.60 11.62
N SER A 163 3.64 5.80 12.51
CA SER A 163 3.83 6.13 13.93
C SER A 163 5.19 5.57 14.37
N PRO A 164 6.19 6.40 14.70
CA PRO A 164 7.49 5.93 15.15
C PRO A 164 7.50 5.92 16.68
N SER A 165 6.97 4.87 17.31
CA SER A 165 7.19 4.73 18.76
C SER A 165 7.15 3.31 19.29
N ARG A 166 6.53 2.35 18.59
CA ARG A 166 6.65 0.91 18.86
C ARG A 166 6.44 0.18 17.55
N LEU A 167 7.48 0.08 16.73
CA LEU A 167 7.48 -0.90 15.64
C LEU A 167 7.41 -2.27 16.33
N PRO A 168 6.36 -3.09 16.10
CA PRO A 168 6.46 -4.50 16.43
C PRO A 168 7.71 -5.03 15.74
N GLN A 169 8.42 -5.95 16.37
CA GLN A 169 9.70 -6.51 15.96
C GLN A 169 9.69 -7.22 14.56
N ALA A 170 8.61 -7.07 13.78
CA ALA A 170 8.30 -7.72 12.52
C ALA A 170 8.78 -6.97 11.26
N TRP A 171 9.29 -5.74 11.38
CA TRP A 171 9.92 -5.04 10.25
C TRP A 171 11.40 -5.43 10.10
N ARG A 172 11.66 -6.74 10.01
CA ARG A 172 12.98 -7.30 9.73
C ARG A 172 12.94 -7.90 8.34
N ALA A 173 13.18 -7.06 7.34
CA ALA A 173 13.51 -7.58 6.02
C ALA A 173 14.92 -8.16 6.11
N CYS A 174 14.96 -9.48 6.27
CA CYS A 174 16.22 -10.19 6.39
C CYS A 174 16.88 -10.32 5.04
N ALA A 175 17.74 -9.36 4.70
CA ALA A 175 18.60 -9.55 3.54
C ALA A 175 19.64 -10.61 3.85
N SER A 176 20.19 -11.19 2.80
CA SER A 176 21.52 -11.75 2.88
C SER A 176 22.32 -10.93 1.88
N ARG A 177 23.05 -9.92 2.36
CA ARG A 177 23.97 -9.19 1.49
C ARG A 177 25.10 -10.14 1.12
N ALA A 178 25.18 -10.56 -0.14
CA ALA A 178 26.40 -11.17 -0.66
C ALA A 178 27.53 -10.16 -0.45
N SER A 179 28.45 -10.46 0.47
CA SER A 179 29.58 -9.60 0.78
C SER A 179 30.33 -9.28 -0.50
N ARG A 180 30.46 -7.98 -0.81
CA ARG A 180 31.39 -7.52 -1.85
C ARG A 180 32.75 -8.14 -1.53
N CYS A 181 33.32 -8.91 -2.45
CA CYS A 181 34.73 -9.25 -2.42
C CYS A 181 35.51 -7.94 -2.33
N SER A 182 36.04 -7.63 -1.14
CA SER A 182 37.05 -6.61 -0.95
C SER A 182 38.32 -7.12 -1.60
N SER A 183 38.57 -6.72 -2.84
CA SER A 183 39.87 -6.92 -3.48
C SER A 183 40.87 -6.00 -2.80
N SER A 184 41.61 -6.56 -1.85
CA SER A 184 42.86 -6.02 -1.32
C SER A 184 43.84 -5.72 -2.45
N SER A 185 44.20 -4.45 -2.58
CA SER A 185 45.46 -3.89 -3.09
C SER A 185 46.43 -4.86 -3.80
N ARG A 186 46.57 -4.72 -5.13
CA ARG A 186 47.83 -4.95 -5.87
C ARG A 186 47.96 -3.96 -7.05
N PRO A 187 49.18 -3.51 -7.38
CA PRO A 187 49.41 -2.36 -8.26
C PRO A 187 49.34 -2.72 -9.74
N ALA A 188 49.17 -1.67 -10.54
CA ALA A 188 48.91 -1.67 -11.97
C ALA A 188 49.99 -2.37 -12.81
N MET A 189 49.56 -3.21 -13.77
CA MET A 189 50.22 -3.35 -15.06
C MET A 189 49.16 -3.53 -16.16
N SER A 190 49.48 -2.91 -17.28
CA SER A 190 48.70 -2.65 -18.49
C SER A 190 48.29 -3.88 -19.29
N SER A 191 47.06 -3.84 -19.83
CA SER A 191 46.67 -4.13 -21.23
C SER A 191 45.39 -4.97 -21.38
N SER A 192 44.46 -4.38 -22.15
CA SER A 192 43.42 -4.99 -23.01
C SER A 192 42.38 -6.00 -22.45
N SER A 193 41.14 -5.49 -22.40
CA SER A 193 39.82 -6.15 -22.58
C SER A 193 38.88 -6.09 -21.37
N PRO A 194 37.66 -5.53 -21.49
CA PRO A 194 36.71 -5.46 -20.38
C PRO A 194 36.07 -6.83 -20.17
N ALA A 195 36.33 -7.44 -19.01
CA ALA A 195 35.64 -8.63 -18.54
C ALA A 195 34.15 -8.28 -18.28
N SER A 196 33.34 -8.40 -19.34
CA SER A 196 31.89 -8.29 -19.29
C SER A 196 31.30 -9.62 -18.82
N ARG A 197 31.26 -9.87 -17.51
CA ARG A 197 30.36 -10.86 -16.89
C ARG A 197 30.34 -10.70 -15.37
N CYS A 198 29.70 -9.63 -14.91
CA CYS A 198 29.28 -9.56 -13.51
C CYS A 198 27.95 -10.32 -13.38
N SER A 199 28.04 -11.46 -12.71
CA SER A 199 27.04 -12.50 -12.50
C SER A 199 25.72 -11.98 -11.94
N ARG A 200 24.61 -12.24 -12.67
CA ARG A 200 23.27 -12.31 -12.08
C ARG A 200 23.05 -13.74 -11.59
N THR A 201 23.60 -14.08 -10.44
CA THR A 201 23.27 -15.35 -9.78
C THR A 201 21.84 -15.26 -9.25
N ARG A 202 20.88 -15.86 -9.96
CA ARG A 202 19.53 -16.08 -9.40
C ARG A 202 19.69 -17.13 -8.31
N CYS A 203 19.59 -16.71 -7.06
CA CYS A 203 19.54 -17.62 -5.94
C CYS A 203 18.17 -18.34 -5.99
N ALA A 204 18.14 -19.53 -6.59
CA ALA A 204 16.99 -20.42 -6.58
C ALA A 204 16.86 -21.02 -5.17
N ALA A 205 16.32 -20.21 -4.26
CA ALA A 205 16.26 -20.59 -2.87
C ALA A 205 15.09 -21.58 -2.68
N ARG A 206 15.40 -22.87 -2.44
CA ARG A 206 14.45 -23.91 -1.99
C ARG A 206 14.11 -23.75 -0.50
N THR A 207 12.97 -24.30 -0.10
CA THR A 207 12.37 -24.32 1.25
C THR A 207 13.24 -25.09 2.25
N CYS A 208 14.06 -24.39 3.03
CA CYS A 208 14.43 -24.90 4.36
C CYS A 208 13.24 -24.65 5.30
N THR A 209 12.49 -25.71 5.58
CA THR A 209 11.67 -25.88 6.78
C THR A 209 12.63 -26.19 7.93
N ALA A 210 12.66 -25.32 8.94
CA ALA A 210 13.36 -25.60 10.19
C ALA A 210 12.51 -26.59 10.99
N SER A 211 13.11 -27.71 11.40
CA SER A 211 12.63 -28.55 12.50
C SER A 211 13.09 -27.97 13.83
#